data_AF-A0A5Q0SFD3-F1
#
_entry.id   AF-A0A5Q0SFD3-F1
#
_cell.length_a   1.000
_cell.length_b   1.000
_cell.length_c   1.000
_cell.angle_alpha   90.00
_cell.angle_beta   90.00
_cell.angle_gamma   90.00
#
_symmetry.space_group_name_H-M   'P 1'
#
loop_
_entity.id
_entity.type
_entity.pdbx_description
1 polymer ?
#
loop_
_entity_poly.entity_id
_entity_poly.type
_entity_poly.pdbx_seq_one_letter_code
_entity_poly.pdbx_strand_id
1 'polypeptide(L)'
;MQTYFVPLAVDQNYNELNFHKQIAISLLNLDLEKKEKVARASIIGWPLLIKKTEQGFLVLDCTLRTSSRILKYIYPKFNDIASQFSSINDYATFVSSLKKINLERVSSSEITLVGLLNVEIGKLLRVAKTTSNINYQLSMLDSKLSDHDVKVINDTLINLKAEASSTITSLENLLKEVDDARLRIKREYAGKLDEINKKYNELIENKKKEIDNEIQKVYNEIYNETNNEINSKVSRLTDTTTRHIIASLKYEGGIVGRDEFENSKNEFENLLNELRQVKDSIIGKHVERIRNLRKELDSLYSSKNSEIENINKAIKDLDNITNDFKNRASKVKEDIENFIKYLESFYNTSLDLVEDITLVVPFLIAKTTTGNTLVVQPQVYKGRAKGILGKVFKKSDLSEPLIDLQIFSEYLKTIDITDNVKIHSMQINSAFKEIKDEGWKSIDSLEELYT
;
A
#
# COMPACT_ATOMS: atom_id res chain seq x y z
N MET A 1 -20.61 33.24 21.98
CA MET A 1 -20.03 33.17 20.63
C MET A 1 -19.30 34.47 20.36
N GLN A 2 -17.99 34.42 20.52
CA GLN A 2 -17.11 35.56 20.25
C GLN A 2 -16.92 35.77 18.74
N THR A 3 -16.82 37.03 18.32
CA THR A 3 -16.47 37.39 16.93
C THR A 3 -15.09 38.04 16.91
N TYR A 4 -14.24 37.58 15.99
CA TYR A 4 -12.93 38.16 15.73
C TYR A 4 -12.83 38.62 14.28
N PHE A 5 -12.14 39.75 14.08
CA PHE A 5 -11.88 40.30 12.77
C PHE A 5 -10.42 40.05 12.41
N VAL A 6 -10.18 39.39 11.29
CA VAL A 6 -8.83 39.30 10.74
C VAL A 6 -8.48 40.68 10.15
N PRO A 7 -7.26 41.22 10.35
CA PRO A 7 -6.79 42.38 9.62
C PRO A 7 -6.62 42.08 8.13
N LEU A 8 -6.90 43.07 7.29
CA LEU A 8 -6.63 42.99 5.86
C LEU A 8 -5.12 42.99 5.58
N ALA A 9 -4.32 43.63 6.43
CA ALA A 9 -2.87 43.51 6.38
C ALA A 9 -2.23 43.52 7.78
N VAL A 10 -1.18 42.74 7.95
CA VAL A 10 -0.34 42.69 9.16
C VAL A 10 1.12 42.93 8.84
N ASP A 11 1.93 43.25 9.84
CA ASP A 11 3.39 43.28 9.69
C ASP A 11 4.01 41.86 9.62
N GLN A 12 5.33 41.78 9.43
CA GLN A 12 6.07 40.51 9.40
C GLN A 12 6.05 39.74 10.74
N ASN A 13 5.70 40.40 11.83
CA ASN A 13 5.54 39.81 13.16
C ASN A 13 4.07 39.43 13.44
N TYR A 14 3.20 39.55 12.45
CA TYR A 14 1.75 39.30 12.53
C TYR A 14 0.99 40.27 13.45
N ASN A 15 1.54 41.45 13.72
CA ASN A 15 0.83 42.50 14.42
C ASN A 15 -0.08 43.28 13.47
N GLU A 16 -1.19 43.76 14.01
CA GLU A 16 -2.13 44.63 13.32
C GLU A 16 -1.46 45.93 12.87
N LEU A 17 -1.61 46.28 11.59
CA LEU A 17 -1.26 47.61 11.09
C LEU A 17 -2.41 48.58 11.30
N ASN A 18 -2.16 49.90 11.26
CA ASN A 18 -3.25 50.87 11.22
C ASN A 18 -4.22 50.56 10.07
N PHE A 19 -5.53 50.56 10.33
CA PHE A 19 -6.56 50.19 9.35
C PHE A 19 -6.38 50.89 7.99
N HIS A 20 -6.13 52.20 7.97
CA HIS A 20 -5.97 52.94 6.71
C HIS A 20 -4.68 52.55 5.96
N LYS A 21 -3.62 52.17 6.69
CA LYS A 21 -2.40 51.59 6.11
C LYS A 21 -2.66 50.22 5.49
N GLN A 22 -3.50 49.39 6.11
CA GLN A 22 -3.92 48.10 5.53
C GLN A 22 -4.63 48.29 4.19
N ILE A 23 -5.54 49.27 4.11
CA ILE A 23 -6.24 49.61 2.86
C ILE A 23 -5.25 50.09 1.80
N ALA A 24 -4.36 51.02 2.17
CA ALA A 24 -3.34 51.55 1.26
C ALA A 24 -2.46 50.43 0.67
N ILE A 25 -1.96 49.51 1.50
CA ILE A 25 -1.18 48.34 1.06
C ILE A 25 -1.99 47.49 0.07
N SER A 26 -3.25 47.22 0.39
CA SER A 26 -4.13 46.40 -0.46
C SER A 26 -4.42 47.06 -1.81
N LEU A 27 -4.63 48.38 -1.83
CA LEU A 27 -4.84 49.18 -3.05
C LEU A 27 -3.59 49.19 -3.93
N LEU A 28 -2.39 49.35 -3.34
CA LEU A 28 -1.12 49.30 -4.07
C LEU A 28 -0.85 47.92 -4.69
N ASN A 29 -1.43 46.86 -4.11
CA ASN A 29 -1.34 45.50 -4.62
C ASN A 29 -2.42 45.14 -5.65
N LEU A 30 -3.34 46.05 -5.98
CA LEU A 30 -4.27 45.82 -7.09
C LEU A 30 -3.48 45.70 -8.39
N ASP A 31 -3.66 44.61 -9.12
CA ASP A 31 -2.98 44.40 -10.39
C ASP A 31 -3.66 45.12 -11.57
N LEU A 32 -3.80 46.44 -11.45
CA LEU A 32 -4.37 47.30 -12.49
C LEU A 32 -3.47 47.35 -13.73
N GLU A 33 -4.08 47.21 -14.91
CA GLU A 33 -3.40 47.47 -16.18
C GLU A 33 -3.08 48.97 -16.36
N LYS A 34 -2.11 49.31 -17.24
CA LYS A 34 -1.55 50.68 -17.40
C LYS A 34 -2.55 51.82 -17.66
N LYS A 35 -3.81 51.53 -18.02
CA LYS A 35 -4.87 52.52 -18.27
C LYS A 35 -6.12 52.30 -17.39
N GLU A 36 -6.09 51.28 -16.56
CA GLU A 36 -7.24 50.86 -15.78
C GLU A 36 -7.29 51.63 -14.46
N LYS A 37 -8.48 52.13 -14.13
CA LYS A 37 -8.74 52.85 -12.89
C LYS A 37 -9.82 52.16 -12.08
N VAL A 38 -9.78 52.31 -10.77
CA VAL A 38 -10.81 51.86 -9.85
C VAL A 38 -12.04 52.76 -10.02
N ALA A 39 -13.18 52.15 -10.34
CA ALA A 39 -14.47 52.82 -10.36
C ALA A 39 -15.12 52.79 -8.97
N ARG A 40 -15.05 51.63 -8.29
CA ARG A 40 -15.56 51.41 -6.93
C ARG A 40 -14.65 50.44 -6.20
N ALA A 41 -14.33 50.66 -4.92
CA ALA A 41 -13.76 49.62 -4.08
C ALA A 41 -14.45 49.48 -2.73
N SER A 42 -14.50 48.25 -2.24
CA SER A 42 -15.13 47.89 -0.97
C SER A 42 -14.26 46.93 -0.20
N ILE A 43 -14.19 47.13 1.11
CA ILE A 43 -13.71 46.12 2.05
C ILE A 43 -14.92 45.30 2.47
N ILE A 44 -14.86 44.00 2.24
CA ILE A 44 -15.95 43.06 2.50
C ILE A 44 -15.50 42.03 3.53
N GLY A 45 -16.30 41.87 4.59
CA GLY A 45 -16.09 40.86 5.61
C GLY A 45 -16.80 39.56 5.23
N TRP A 46 -16.04 38.48 5.13
CA TRP A 46 -16.55 37.13 4.93
C TRP A 46 -16.66 36.40 6.28
N PRO A 47 -17.88 36.14 6.79
CA PRO A 47 -18.05 35.43 8.05
C PRO A 47 -17.80 33.92 7.91
N LEU A 48 -16.92 33.39 8.75
CA LEU A 48 -16.68 31.96 8.94
C LEU A 48 -17.07 31.56 10.37
N LEU A 49 -17.78 30.45 10.53
CA LEU A 49 -18.04 29.82 11.81
C LEU A 49 -17.00 28.73 12.06
N ILE A 50 -16.26 28.85 13.17
CA ILE A 50 -15.41 27.78 13.70
C ILE A 50 -16.23 27.08 14.78
N LYS A 51 -16.77 25.91 14.43
CA LYS A 51 -17.69 25.15 15.27
C LYS A 51 -16.95 24.03 16.00
N LYS A 52 -17.08 23.97 17.33
CA LYS A 52 -16.58 22.85 18.13
C LYS A 52 -17.44 21.60 17.93
N THR A 53 -16.78 20.48 17.75
CA THR A 53 -17.36 19.13 17.65
C THR A 53 -16.59 18.17 18.57
N GLU A 54 -17.07 16.94 18.70
CA GLU A 54 -16.35 15.90 19.46
C GLU A 54 -15.01 15.52 18.78
N GLN A 55 -14.92 15.67 17.46
CA GLN A 55 -13.76 15.29 16.65
C GLN A 55 -12.73 16.42 16.48
N GLY A 56 -13.02 17.64 16.92
CA GLY A 56 -12.21 18.83 16.71
C GLY A 56 -13.07 20.02 16.29
N PHE A 57 -12.54 20.90 15.43
CA PHE A 57 -13.27 22.08 14.96
C PHE A 57 -13.54 22.04 13.45
N LEU A 58 -14.80 22.28 13.08
CA LEU A 58 -15.18 22.49 11.68
C LEU A 58 -15.06 23.98 11.33
N VAL A 59 -14.63 24.26 10.10
CA VAL A 59 -14.61 25.62 9.54
C VAL A 59 -15.71 25.72 8.49
N LEU A 60 -16.65 26.62 8.73
CA LEU A 60 -17.88 26.71 7.96
C LEU A 60 -18.04 28.11 7.38
N ASP A 61 -18.24 28.20 6.07
CA ASP A 61 -18.62 29.42 5.37
C ASP A 61 -20.08 29.76 5.68
N CYS A 62 -20.27 30.84 6.43
CA CYS A 62 -21.61 31.27 6.84
C CYS A 62 -22.46 31.77 5.68
N THR A 63 -21.88 32.10 4.53
CA THR A 63 -22.60 32.63 3.35
C THR A 63 -23.16 31.53 2.45
N LEU A 64 -22.74 30.27 2.65
CA LEU A 64 -23.09 29.11 1.84
C LEU A 64 -22.71 29.23 0.35
N ARG A 65 -21.62 29.94 0.04
CA ARG A 65 -21.15 30.18 -1.34
C ARG A 65 -20.00 29.27 -1.74
N THR A 66 -19.33 28.68 -0.76
CA THR A 66 -18.29 27.67 -0.95
C THR A 66 -18.85 26.29 -0.65
N SER A 67 -18.16 25.25 -1.15
CA SER A 67 -18.53 23.87 -0.88
C SER A 67 -17.32 22.96 -1.00
N SER A 68 -17.28 21.91 -0.20
CA SER A 68 -16.33 20.82 -0.37
C SER A 68 -17.00 19.64 -1.07
N ARG A 69 -16.29 19.06 -2.05
CA ARG A 69 -16.75 17.87 -2.78
C ARG A 69 -15.99 16.64 -2.29
N ILE A 70 -16.73 15.63 -1.87
CA ILE A 70 -16.20 14.39 -1.33
C ILE A 70 -16.58 13.26 -2.27
N LEU A 71 -15.58 12.63 -2.89
CA LEU A 71 -15.78 11.46 -3.74
C LEU A 71 -15.75 10.19 -2.87
N LYS A 72 -16.92 9.60 -2.65
CA LYS A 72 -17.09 8.34 -1.93
C LYS A 72 -17.01 7.16 -2.92
N TYR A 73 -16.19 6.16 -2.60
CA TYR A 73 -16.15 4.90 -3.35
C TYR A 73 -17.03 3.84 -2.70
N ILE A 74 -17.76 3.08 -3.51
CA ILE A 74 -18.62 1.98 -3.08
C ILE A 74 -17.90 0.68 -3.38
N TYR A 75 -17.74 -0.16 -2.36
CA TYR A 75 -17.05 -1.45 -2.46
C TYR A 75 -18.05 -2.61 -2.48
N PRO A 76 -17.62 -3.80 -2.95
CA PRO A 76 -18.42 -5.01 -2.87
C PRO A 76 -18.83 -5.32 -1.43
N LYS A 77 -19.96 -6.01 -1.27
CA LYS A 77 -20.42 -6.48 0.05
C LYS A 77 -19.52 -7.61 0.55
N PHE A 78 -18.38 -7.27 1.15
CA PHE A 78 -17.36 -8.25 1.53
C PHE A 78 -17.87 -9.32 2.49
N ASN A 79 -18.82 -9.00 3.38
CA ASN A 79 -19.43 -10.00 4.26
C ASN A 79 -20.25 -11.07 3.51
N ASP A 80 -20.98 -10.68 2.46
CA ASP A 80 -21.72 -11.63 1.62
C ASP A 80 -20.76 -12.56 0.90
N ILE A 81 -19.61 -12.03 0.45
CA ILE A 81 -18.54 -12.82 -0.18
C ILE A 81 -17.88 -13.74 0.84
N ALA A 82 -17.59 -13.24 2.05
CA ALA A 82 -16.96 -13.99 3.13
C ALA A 82 -17.75 -15.25 3.49
N SER A 83 -19.09 -15.14 3.54
CA SER A 83 -19.97 -16.27 3.85
C SER A 83 -19.80 -17.46 2.89
N GLN A 84 -19.40 -17.22 1.64
CA GLN A 84 -19.17 -18.26 0.64
C GLN A 84 -17.96 -19.14 0.97
N PHE A 85 -17.02 -18.64 1.77
CA PHE A 85 -15.82 -19.38 2.17
C PHE A 85 -16.02 -20.23 3.42
N SER A 86 -17.07 -20.01 4.19
CA SER A 86 -17.33 -20.72 5.46
C SER A 86 -17.48 -22.25 5.30
N SER A 87 -17.99 -22.71 4.15
CA SER A 87 -18.25 -24.13 3.85
C SER A 87 -17.26 -24.76 2.87
N ILE A 88 -16.31 -23.99 2.33
CA ILE A 88 -15.33 -24.50 1.36
C ILE A 88 -14.28 -25.33 2.09
N ASN A 89 -14.12 -26.58 1.62
CA ASN A 89 -13.18 -27.56 2.18
C ASN A 89 -12.25 -28.18 1.12
N ASP A 90 -12.47 -27.95 -0.18
CA ASP A 90 -11.65 -28.52 -1.26
C ASP A 90 -10.89 -27.45 -2.06
N TYR A 91 -9.75 -27.86 -2.63
CA TYR A 91 -8.84 -26.98 -3.38
C TYR A 91 -9.49 -26.34 -4.62
N ALA A 92 -10.23 -27.13 -5.41
CA ALA A 92 -10.72 -26.68 -6.72
C ALA A 92 -11.79 -25.60 -6.54
N THR A 93 -12.73 -25.81 -5.63
CA THR A 93 -13.75 -24.82 -5.26
C THR A 93 -13.12 -23.59 -4.65
N PHE A 94 -12.17 -23.75 -3.72
CA PHE A 94 -11.46 -22.62 -3.11
C PHE A 94 -10.79 -21.71 -4.13
N VAL A 95 -9.97 -22.29 -5.01
CA VAL A 95 -9.24 -21.52 -6.02
C VAL A 95 -10.20 -20.85 -7.00
N SER A 96 -11.26 -21.55 -7.42
CA SER A 96 -12.28 -21.00 -8.33
C SER A 96 -13.03 -19.82 -7.69
N SER A 97 -13.46 -19.97 -6.44
CA SER A 97 -14.15 -18.91 -5.69
C SER A 97 -13.25 -17.70 -5.45
N LEU A 98 -12.00 -17.92 -5.01
CA LEU A 98 -11.06 -16.85 -4.70
C LEU A 98 -10.68 -16.02 -5.94
N LYS A 99 -10.55 -16.67 -7.11
CA LYS A 99 -10.27 -15.99 -8.39
C LYS A 99 -11.43 -15.13 -8.90
N LYS A 100 -12.67 -15.45 -8.51
CA LYS A 100 -13.87 -14.70 -8.93
C LYS A 100 -14.11 -13.43 -8.10
N ILE A 101 -13.46 -13.29 -6.94
CA ILE A 101 -13.63 -12.10 -6.11
C ILE A 101 -13.03 -10.90 -6.83
N ASN A 102 -13.89 -9.95 -7.18
CA ASN A 102 -13.47 -8.60 -7.49
C ASN A 102 -13.38 -7.80 -6.17
N LEU A 103 -12.20 -7.28 -5.85
CA LEU A 103 -11.99 -6.41 -4.68
C LEU A 103 -12.10 -4.92 -5.05
N GLU A 104 -12.18 -4.61 -6.34
CA GLU A 104 -12.20 -3.24 -6.83
C GLU A 104 -13.53 -2.54 -6.53
N ARG A 105 -13.48 -1.21 -6.64
CA ARG A 105 -14.60 -0.31 -6.44
C ARG A 105 -15.71 -0.64 -7.45
N VAL A 106 -16.95 -0.77 -6.97
CA VAL A 106 -18.13 -1.05 -7.80
C VAL A 106 -18.63 0.24 -8.46
N SER A 107 -18.60 1.34 -7.72
CA SER A 107 -19.00 2.65 -8.21
C SER A 107 -18.44 3.77 -7.33
N SER A 108 -18.76 5.02 -7.69
CA SER A 108 -18.45 6.19 -6.88
C SER A 108 -19.65 7.14 -6.83
N SER A 109 -19.79 7.88 -5.74
CA SER A 109 -20.77 8.95 -5.58
C SER A 109 -20.06 10.21 -5.08
N GLU A 110 -20.31 11.34 -5.73
CA GLU A 110 -19.86 12.65 -5.24
C GLU A 110 -20.89 13.23 -4.27
N ILE A 111 -20.42 13.66 -3.10
CA ILE A 111 -21.22 14.33 -2.08
C ILE A 111 -20.71 15.76 -1.98
N THR A 112 -21.60 16.73 -2.17
CA THR A 112 -21.26 18.15 -2.01
C THR A 112 -21.75 18.63 -0.65
N LEU A 113 -20.82 19.08 0.20
CA LEU A 113 -21.10 19.70 1.48
C LEU A 113 -20.94 21.21 1.35
N VAL A 114 -22.07 21.89 1.11
CA VAL A 114 -22.14 23.35 1.01
C VAL A 114 -21.78 23.98 2.36
N GLY A 115 -20.96 25.02 2.34
CA GLY A 115 -20.48 25.70 3.54
C GLY A 115 -19.27 25.04 4.21
N LEU A 116 -18.96 23.77 3.95
CA LEU A 116 -17.80 23.11 4.54
C LEU A 116 -16.49 23.54 3.85
N LEU A 117 -15.50 23.94 4.64
CA LEU A 117 -14.18 24.34 4.17
C LEU A 117 -13.09 23.38 4.70
N ASN A 118 -12.19 22.96 3.81
CA ASN A 118 -10.93 22.31 4.18
C ASN A 118 -9.78 23.32 4.09
N VAL A 119 -9.74 24.28 5.02
CA VAL A 119 -8.74 25.34 5.05
C VAL A 119 -8.12 25.39 6.45
N GLU A 120 -6.78 25.47 6.51
CA GLU A 120 -6.05 25.66 7.76
C GLU A 120 -6.22 27.10 8.25
N ILE A 121 -7.09 27.32 9.24
CA ILE A 121 -7.41 28.66 9.74
C ILE A 121 -6.56 29.12 10.94
N GLY A 122 -5.62 28.28 11.41
CA GLY A 122 -4.83 28.56 12.61
C GLY A 122 -4.06 29.88 12.56
N LYS A 123 -3.46 30.21 11.40
CA LYS A 123 -2.78 31.50 11.20
C LYS A 123 -3.74 32.68 11.27
N LEU A 124 -4.89 32.62 10.58
CA LEU A 124 -5.89 33.69 10.61
C LEU A 124 -6.39 33.94 12.05
N LEU A 125 -6.72 32.86 12.76
CA LEU A 125 -7.22 32.93 14.13
C LEU A 125 -6.19 33.53 15.09
N ARG A 126 -4.91 33.14 14.96
CA ARG A 126 -3.82 33.70 15.77
C ARG A 126 -3.73 35.21 15.62
N VAL A 127 -3.76 35.69 14.37
CA VAL A 127 -3.71 37.13 14.07
C VAL A 127 -4.93 37.84 14.66
N ALA A 128 -6.13 37.31 14.43
CA ALA A 128 -7.37 37.95 14.86
C ALA A 128 -7.53 37.99 16.40
N LYS A 129 -6.93 37.04 17.13
CA LYS A 129 -6.92 37.05 18.60
C LYS A 129 -6.00 38.13 19.19
N THR A 130 -4.96 38.54 18.47
CA THR A 130 -3.98 39.53 18.93
C THR A 130 -4.31 40.97 18.52
N THR A 131 -5.35 41.14 17.71
CA THR A 131 -5.78 42.45 17.22
C THR A 131 -6.75 43.12 18.18
N SER A 132 -6.56 44.42 18.37
CA SER A 132 -7.56 45.27 19.00
C SER A 132 -8.76 45.30 18.05
N ASN A 133 -9.92 44.77 18.45
CA ASN A 133 -11.18 44.71 17.69
C ASN A 133 -11.69 46.12 17.30
N ILE A 134 -10.91 46.87 16.52
CA ILE A 134 -11.23 48.20 16.02
C ILE A 134 -12.38 48.01 15.05
N ASN A 135 -13.35 48.91 15.11
CA ASN A 135 -14.56 48.88 14.31
C ASN A 135 -14.20 49.03 12.82
N TYR A 136 -13.80 47.94 12.17
CA TYR A 136 -13.52 47.88 10.73
C TYR A 136 -14.81 48.31 10.03
N GLN A 137 -14.79 49.46 9.35
CA GLN A 137 -15.92 49.94 8.54
C GLN A 137 -16.05 49.11 7.24
N LEU A 138 -16.15 47.80 7.38
CA LEU A 138 -16.32 46.86 6.29
C LEU A 138 -17.79 46.53 6.06
N SER A 139 -18.12 46.11 4.84
CA SER A 139 -19.44 45.60 4.49
C SER A 139 -19.48 44.10 4.73
N MET A 140 -20.31 43.65 5.66
CA MET A 140 -20.46 42.22 5.96
C MET A 140 -21.29 41.51 4.89
N LEU A 141 -20.84 40.32 4.47
CA LEU A 141 -21.71 39.41 3.72
C LEU A 141 -22.76 38.79 4.64
N ASP A 142 -23.96 38.58 4.10
CA ASP A 142 -25.07 37.99 4.85
C ASP A 142 -24.77 36.55 5.26
N SER A 143 -24.92 36.28 6.55
CA SER A 143 -24.89 34.92 7.10
C SER A 143 -26.21 34.21 6.80
N LYS A 144 -26.12 33.04 6.17
CA LYS A 144 -27.24 32.16 5.80
C LYS A 144 -27.16 30.76 6.42
N LEU A 145 -25.99 30.40 6.96
CA LEU A 145 -25.76 29.12 7.62
C LEU A 145 -26.68 28.98 8.85
N SER A 146 -27.44 27.89 8.90
CA SER A 146 -28.30 27.53 10.04
C SER A 146 -27.66 26.40 10.87
N ASP A 147 -28.12 26.23 12.11
CA ASP A 147 -27.70 25.10 12.95
C ASP A 147 -28.04 23.73 12.33
N HIS A 148 -29.10 23.68 11.51
CA HIS A 148 -29.45 22.47 10.77
C HIS A 148 -28.37 22.11 9.75
N ASP A 149 -27.86 23.08 9.00
CA ASP A 149 -26.78 22.87 8.02
C ASP A 149 -25.51 22.36 8.70
N VAL A 150 -25.13 22.98 9.83
CA VAL A 150 -23.98 22.56 10.65
C VAL A 150 -24.12 21.10 11.06
N LYS A 151 -25.30 20.72 11.56
CA LYS A 151 -25.59 19.35 11.98
C LYS A 151 -25.51 18.38 10.81
N VAL A 152 -26.14 18.69 9.67
CA VAL A 152 -26.12 17.83 8.47
C VAL A 152 -24.69 17.60 7.98
N ILE A 153 -23.86 18.64 7.94
CA ILE A 153 -22.44 18.54 7.54
C ILE A 153 -21.69 17.59 8.48
N ASN A 154 -21.79 17.82 9.80
CA ASN A 154 -21.08 17.02 10.79
C ASN A 154 -21.54 15.55 10.78
N ASP A 155 -22.86 15.32 10.80
CA ASP A 155 -23.44 13.97 10.78
C ASP A 155 -23.04 13.23 9.49
N THR A 156 -22.97 13.93 8.35
CA THR A 156 -22.53 13.32 7.08
C THR A 156 -21.08 12.87 7.15
N LEU A 157 -20.15 13.70 7.65
CA LEU A 157 -18.74 13.32 7.80
C LEU A 157 -18.57 12.11 8.75
N ILE A 158 -19.28 12.11 9.88
CA ILE A 158 -19.28 11.01 10.85
C ILE A 158 -19.79 9.72 10.20
N ASN A 159 -20.92 9.79 9.49
CA ASN A 159 -21.51 8.63 8.83
C ASN A 159 -20.61 8.07 7.72
N LEU A 160 -20.01 8.94 6.90
CA LEU A 160 -19.05 8.51 5.86
C LEU A 160 -17.83 7.81 6.47
N LYS A 161 -17.30 8.32 7.58
CA LYS A 161 -16.21 7.67 8.31
C LYS A 161 -16.64 6.31 8.88
N ALA A 162 -17.83 6.24 9.48
CA ALA A 162 -18.36 5.00 10.05
C ALA A 162 -18.59 3.93 8.97
N GLU A 163 -19.14 4.30 7.82
CA GLU A 163 -19.33 3.39 6.68
C GLU A 163 -17.99 2.90 6.11
N ALA A 164 -17.00 3.78 5.98
CA ALA A 164 -15.65 3.41 5.54
C ALA A 164 -14.99 2.42 6.51
N SER A 165 -15.05 2.70 7.83
CA SER A 165 -14.57 1.78 8.86
C SER A 165 -15.30 0.44 8.85
N SER A 166 -16.62 0.44 8.67
CA SER A 166 -17.41 -0.79 8.53
C SER A 166 -16.99 -1.60 7.29
N THR A 167 -16.67 -0.91 6.19
CA THR A 167 -16.16 -1.55 4.97
C THR A 167 -14.81 -2.23 5.24
N ILE A 168 -13.89 -1.57 5.97
CA ILE A 168 -12.62 -2.18 6.40
C ILE A 168 -12.88 -3.43 7.24
N THR A 169 -13.75 -3.35 8.25
CA THR A 169 -14.09 -4.51 9.09
C THR A 169 -14.65 -5.68 8.27
N SER A 170 -15.50 -5.40 7.28
CA SER A 170 -16.05 -6.44 6.40
C SER A 170 -14.99 -7.07 5.48
N LEU A 171 -14.01 -6.29 5.03
CA LEU A 171 -12.86 -6.78 4.26
C LEU A 171 -11.94 -7.66 5.11
N GLU A 172 -11.70 -7.27 6.36
CA GLU A 172 -10.93 -8.07 7.32
C GLU A 172 -11.62 -9.40 7.64
N ASN A 173 -12.95 -9.39 7.76
CA ASN A 173 -13.72 -10.61 7.92
C ASN A 173 -13.60 -11.54 6.70
N LEU A 174 -13.66 -11.00 5.47
CA LEU A 174 -13.39 -11.76 4.25
C LEU A 174 -11.99 -12.37 4.25
N LEU A 175 -10.96 -11.62 4.66
CA LEU A 175 -9.59 -12.12 4.74
C LEU A 175 -9.46 -13.27 5.74
N LYS A 176 -10.15 -13.17 6.88
CA LYS A 176 -10.21 -14.23 7.88
C LYS A 176 -10.87 -15.50 7.34
N GLU A 177 -12.06 -15.39 6.73
CA GLU A 177 -12.77 -16.56 6.18
C GLU A 177 -11.99 -17.26 5.06
N VAL A 178 -11.29 -16.49 4.20
CA VAL A 178 -10.38 -17.03 3.19
C VAL A 178 -9.21 -17.79 3.85
N ASP A 179 -8.64 -17.26 4.92
CA ASP A 179 -7.55 -17.92 5.63
C ASP A 179 -8.01 -19.20 6.35
N ASP A 180 -9.17 -19.16 6.99
CA ASP A 180 -9.78 -20.31 7.65
C ASP A 180 -10.09 -21.43 6.65
N ALA A 181 -10.62 -21.08 5.46
CA ALA A 181 -10.82 -22.04 4.37
C ALA A 181 -9.50 -22.65 3.89
N ARG A 182 -8.45 -21.84 3.70
CA ARG A 182 -7.10 -22.33 3.37
C ARG A 182 -6.61 -23.33 4.42
N LEU A 183 -6.77 -23.02 5.70
CA LEU A 183 -6.33 -23.88 6.80
C LEU A 183 -7.08 -25.22 6.84
N ARG A 184 -8.41 -25.22 6.59
CA ARG A 184 -9.20 -26.45 6.49
C ARG A 184 -8.69 -27.36 5.37
N ILE A 185 -8.46 -26.81 4.18
CA ILE A 185 -7.93 -27.56 3.03
C ILE A 185 -6.53 -28.11 3.33
N LYS A 186 -5.66 -27.32 3.97
CA LYS A 186 -4.31 -27.79 4.36
C LYS A 186 -4.37 -28.95 5.36
N ARG A 187 -5.33 -28.96 6.29
CA ARG A 187 -5.53 -30.10 7.20
C ARG A 187 -5.97 -31.37 6.45
N GLU A 188 -6.84 -31.24 5.46
CA GLU A 188 -7.22 -32.37 4.61
C GLU A 188 -6.01 -32.95 3.86
N TYR A 189 -5.17 -32.09 3.29
CA TYR A 189 -3.93 -32.52 2.63
C TYR A 189 -2.92 -33.17 3.58
N ALA A 190 -2.83 -32.71 4.83
CA ALA A 190 -2.00 -33.36 5.84
C ALA A 190 -2.50 -34.79 6.13
N GLY A 191 -3.82 -34.99 6.26
CA GLY A 191 -4.41 -36.32 6.38
C GLY A 191 -4.09 -37.22 5.18
N LYS A 192 -4.20 -36.68 3.96
CA LYS A 192 -3.82 -37.41 2.72
C LYS A 192 -2.34 -37.81 2.69
N LEU A 193 -1.43 -36.95 3.16
CA LEU A 193 -0.02 -37.28 3.27
C LEU A 193 0.23 -38.45 4.23
N ASP A 194 -0.46 -38.48 5.37
CA ASP A 194 -0.35 -39.58 6.33
C ASP A 194 -0.89 -40.89 5.76
N GLU A 195 -2.03 -40.84 5.06
CA GLU A 195 -2.61 -41.99 4.37
C GLU A 195 -1.68 -42.56 3.29
N ILE A 196 -1.09 -41.70 2.45
CA ILE A 196 -0.11 -42.06 1.42
C ILE A 196 1.13 -42.68 2.07
N ASN A 197 1.66 -42.06 3.13
CA ASN A 197 2.80 -42.59 3.85
C ASN A 197 2.53 -43.98 4.40
N LYS A 198 1.37 -44.17 5.07
CA LYS A 198 0.98 -45.46 5.62
C LYS A 198 0.83 -46.53 4.52
N LYS A 199 0.07 -46.22 3.46
CA LYS A 199 -0.16 -47.11 2.31
C LYS A 199 1.15 -47.57 1.68
N TYR A 200 2.03 -46.63 1.31
CA TYR A 200 3.26 -46.99 0.62
C TYR A 200 4.30 -47.64 1.53
N ASN A 201 4.38 -47.26 2.82
CA ASN A 201 5.27 -47.94 3.75
C ASN A 201 4.89 -49.42 3.91
N GLU A 202 3.59 -49.74 4.00
CA GLU A 202 3.11 -51.12 4.06
C GLU A 202 3.45 -51.90 2.78
N LEU A 203 3.16 -51.32 1.60
CA LEU A 203 3.46 -51.95 0.31
C LEU A 203 4.96 -52.19 0.11
N ILE A 204 5.80 -51.24 0.50
CA ILE A 204 7.26 -51.32 0.41
C ILE A 204 7.79 -52.41 1.34
N GLU A 205 7.34 -52.47 2.60
CA GLU A 205 7.77 -53.50 3.54
C GLU A 205 7.31 -54.90 3.13
N ASN A 206 6.09 -55.04 2.61
CA ASN A 206 5.61 -56.30 2.06
C ASN A 206 6.44 -56.74 0.86
N LYS A 207 6.81 -55.82 -0.05
CA LYS A 207 7.66 -56.12 -1.21
C LYS A 207 9.09 -56.49 -0.81
N LYS A 208 9.65 -55.86 0.23
CA LYS A 208 10.95 -56.26 0.81
C LYS A 208 10.91 -57.67 1.38
N LYS A 209 9.86 -58.02 2.13
CA LYS A 209 9.65 -59.38 2.65
C LYS A 209 9.47 -60.41 1.52
N GLU A 210 8.80 -60.04 0.44
CA GLU A 210 8.67 -60.90 -0.73
C GLU A 210 10.04 -61.20 -1.37
N ILE A 211 10.88 -60.19 -1.54
CA ILE A 211 12.26 -60.35 -2.03
C ILE A 211 13.06 -61.28 -1.11
N ASP A 212 13.01 -61.06 0.21
CA ASP A 212 13.74 -61.86 1.19
C ASP A 212 13.27 -63.34 1.19
N ASN A 213 11.96 -63.56 1.18
CA ASN A 213 11.38 -64.90 1.08
C ASN A 213 11.79 -65.61 -0.21
N GLU A 214 11.85 -64.90 -1.33
CA GLU A 214 12.28 -65.49 -2.60
C GLU A 214 13.75 -65.91 -2.54
N ILE A 215 14.62 -65.10 -1.94
CA ILE A 215 16.03 -65.44 -1.69
C ILE A 215 16.13 -66.69 -0.78
N GLN A 216 15.34 -66.76 0.28
CA GLN A 216 15.35 -67.90 1.21
C GLN A 216 14.85 -69.20 0.56
N LYS A 217 13.82 -69.15 -0.29
CA LYS A 217 13.31 -70.33 -1.00
C LYS A 217 14.37 -70.99 -1.85
N VAL A 218 15.12 -70.18 -2.61
CA VAL A 218 16.14 -70.70 -3.52
C VAL A 218 17.46 -71.02 -2.81
N TYR A 219 17.61 -70.67 -1.52
CA TYR A 219 18.86 -70.89 -0.79
C TYR A 219 19.32 -72.35 -0.79
N ASN A 220 18.41 -73.28 -0.46
CA ASN A 220 18.76 -74.71 -0.41
C ASN A 220 19.05 -75.27 -1.81
N GLU A 221 18.34 -74.79 -2.83
CA GLU A 221 18.59 -75.18 -4.24
C GLU A 221 19.96 -74.69 -4.70
N ILE A 222 20.26 -73.40 -4.50
CA ILE A 222 21.56 -72.80 -4.80
C ILE A 222 22.68 -73.52 -4.05
N TYR A 223 22.50 -73.81 -2.76
CA TYR A 223 23.48 -74.52 -1.95
C TYR A 223 23.77 -75.92 -2.51
N ASN A 224 22.71 -76.69 -2.82
CA ASN A 224 22.85 -78.04 -3.35
C ASN A 224 23.46 -78.05 -4.76
N GLU A 225 23.01 -77.17 -5.65
CA GLU A 225 23.58 -77.03 -7.01
C GLU A 225 25.06 -76.64 -6.93
N THR A 226 25.40 -75.65 -6.10
CA THR A 226 26.78 -75.19 -5.91
C THR A 226 27.65 -76.33 -5.36
N ASN A 227 27.18 -77.04 -4.34
CA ASN A 227 27.92 -78.14 -3.73
C ASN A 227 28.13 -79.28 -4.73
N ASN A 228 27.12 -79.65 -5.53
CA ASN A 228 27.24 -80.71 -6.54
C ASN A 228 28.22 -80.32 -7.66
N GLU A 229 28.09 -79.13 -8.22
CA GLU A 229 28.95 -78.64 -9.31
C GLU A 229 30.42 -78.50 -8.84
N ILE A 230 30.64 -77.95 -7.64
CA ILE A 230 31.99 -77.82 -7.08
C ILE A 230 32.58 -79.21 -6.77
N ASN A 231 31.84 -80.09 -6.07
CA ASN A 231 32.35 -81.42 -5.71
C ASN A 231 32.73 -82.26 -6.93
N SER A 232 32.00 -82.15 -8.04
CA SER A 232 32.33 -82.81 -9.30
C SER A 232 33.71 -82.39 -9.87
N LYS A 233 34.21 -81.21 -9.46
CA LYS A 233 35.46 -80.60 -9.93
C LYS A 233 36.57 -80.60 -8.87
N VAL A 234 36.31 -80.97 -7.61
CA VAL A 234 37.28 -80.91 -6.49
C VAL A 234 38.54 -81.72 -6.77
N SER A 235 38.41 -82.96 -7.26
CA SER A 235 39.58 -83.79 -7.54
C SER A 235 40.47 -83.17 -8.62
N ARG A 236 39.87 -82.60 -9.68
CA ARG A 236 40.59 -81.88 -10.74
C ARG A 236 41.21 -80.59 -10.22
N LEU A 237 40.54 -79.87 -9.31
CA LEU A 237 41.10 -78.69 -8.62
C LEU A 237 42.34 -79.04 -7.81
N THR A 238 42.28 -80.08 -6.97
CA THR A 238 43.42 -80.53 -6.18
C THR A 238 44.57 -80.94 -7.10
N ASP A 239 44.32 -81.78 -8.10
CA ASP A 239 45.36 -82.27 -9.00
C ASP A 239 46.01 -81.17 -9.85
N THR A 240 45.21 -80.31 -10.52
CA THR A 240 45.74 -79.19 -11.32
C THR A 240 46.48 -78.18 -10.44
N THR A 241 46.01 -77.90 -9.23
CA THR A 241 46.71 -77.01 -8.28
C THR A 241 48.03 -77.61 -7.84
N THR A 242 48.05 -78.89 -7.46
CA THR A 242 49.28 -79.59 -7.06
C THR A 242 50.28 -79.66 -8.21
N ARG A 243 49.83 -79.95 -9.44
CA ARG A 243 50.68 -79.94 -10.64
C ARG A 243 51.26 -78.55 -10.89
N HIS A 244 50.46 -77.49 -10.77
CA HIS A 244 50.96 -76.12 -10.91
C HIS A 244 51.97 -75.75 -9.81
N ILE A 245 51.72 -76.10 -8.54
CA ILE A 245 52.66 -75.87 -7.44
C ILE A 245 53.98 -76.57 -7.71
N ILE A 246 53.94 -77.85 -8.09
CA ILE A 246 55.14 -78.63 -8.41
C ILE A 246 55.88 -78.02 -9.61
N ALA A 247 55.16 -77.65 -10.68
CA ALA A 247 55.75 -77.00 -11.86
C ALA A 247 56.39 -75.65 -11.53
N SER A 248 55.77 -74.86 -10.65
CA SER A 248 56.30 -73.58 -10.17
C SER A 248 57.59 -73.77 -9.37
N LEU A 249 57.58 -74.71 -8.41
CA LEU A 249 58.78 -75.04 -7.63
C LEU A 249 59.91 -75.56 -8.52
N LYS A 250 59.60 -76.37 -9.52
CA LYS A 250 60.58 -76.87 -10.50
C LYS A 250 61.11 -75.76 -11.41
N TYR A 251 60.28 -74.80 -11.82
CA TYR A 251 60.70 -73.67 -12.66
C TYR A 251 61.64 -72.73 -11.91
N GLU A 252 61.29 -72.34 -10.67
CA GLU A 252 62.15 -71.55 -9.79
C GLU A 252 63.47 -72.28 -9.48
N GLY A 253 63.43 -73.62 -9.37
CA GLY A 253 64.61 -74.47 -9.22
C GLY A 253 65.41 -74.69 -10.51
N GLY A 254 65.00 -74.15 -11.66
CA GLY A 254 65.67 -74.29 -12.96
C GLY A 254 65.54 -75.68 -13.61
N ILE A 255 64.61 -76.52 -13.13
CA ILE A 255 64.43 -77.92 -13.58
C ILE A 255 63.53 -78.02 -14.81
N VAL A 256 62.55 -77.13 -14.96
CA VAL A 256 61.64 -77.07 -16.12
C VAL A 256 61.72 -75.71 -16.81
N GLY A 257 61.47 -75.69 -18.12
CA GLY A 257 61.48 -74.46 -18.91
C GLY A 257 60.22 -73.59 -18.76
N ARG A 258 60.27 -72.36 -19.26
CA ARG A 258 59.17 -71.38 -19.18
C ARG A 258 57.86 -71.91 -19.76
N ASP A 259 57.93 -72.64 -20.88
CA ASP A 259 56.74 -73.14 -21.56
C ASP A 259 55.94 -74.14 -20.70
N GLU A 260 56.62 -75.01 -19.95
CA GLU A 260 55.97 -75.98 -19.06
C GLU A 260 55.31 -75.31 -17.85
N PHE A 261 55.97 -74.29 -17.29
CA PHE A 261 55.40 -73.45 -16.24
C PHE A 261 54.15 -72.70 -16.73
N GLU A 262 54.25 -71.99 -17.86
CA GLU A 262 53.13 -71.22 -18.42
C GLU A 262 51.96 -72.13 -18.81
N ASN A 263 52.22 -73.34 -19.32
CA ASN A 263 51.16 -74.32 -19.58
C ASN A 263 50.43 -74.73 -18.29
N SER A 264 51.16 -75.07 -17.22
CA SER A 264 50.54 -75.41 -15.93
C SER A 264 49.74 -74.24 -15.33
N LYS A 265 50.23 -73.01 -15.52
CA LYS A 265 49.58 -71.79 -15.08
C LYS A 265 48.28 -71.54 -15.87
N ASN A 266 48.33 -71.68 -17.19
CA ASN A 266 47.14 -71.56 -18.05
C ASN A 266 46.09 -72.62 -17.70
N GLU A 267 46.48 -73.87 -17.43
CA GLU A 267 45.57 -74.91 -16.96
C GLU A 267 44.90 -74.54 -15.63
N PHE A 268 45.67 -74.00 -14.68
CA PHE A 268 45.15 -73.55 -13.40
C PHE A 268 44.20 -72.35 -13.54
N GLU A 269 44.58 -71.34 -14.32
CA GLU A 269 43.74 -70.17 -14.59
C GLU A 269 42.44 -70.54 -15.31
N ASN A 270 42.49 -71.47 -16.27
CA ASN A 270 41.31 -72.00 -16.94
C ASN A 270 40.35 -72.68 -15.96
N LEU A 271 40.87 -73.46 -15.02
CA LEU A 271 40.04 -74.10 -14.00
C LEU A 271 39.40 -73.07 -13.03
N LEU A 272 40.12 -72.01 -12.65
CA LEU A 272 39.55 -70.91 -11.87
C LEU A 272 38.45 -70.18 -12.64
N ASN A 273 38.62 -69.99 -13.95
CA ASN A 273 37.59 -69.41 -14.81
C ASN A 273 36.37 -70.31 -14.94
N GLU A 274 36.54 -71.64 -15.03
CA GLU A 274 35.42 -72.58 -14.99
C GLU A 274 34.62 -72.46 -13.68
N LEU A 275 35.28 -72.36 -12.52
CA LEU A 275 34.60 -72.18 -11.24
C LEU A 275 33.86 -70.84 -11.15
N ARG A 276 34.43 -69.77 -11.74
CA ARG A 276 33.74 -68.48 -11.88
C ARG A 276 32.50 -68.60 -12.76
N GLN A 277 32.57 -69.31 -13.87
CA GLN A 277 31.44 -69.56 -14.77
C GLN A 277 30.33 -70.36 -14.08
N VAL A 278 30.67 -71.35 -13.24
CA VAL A 278 29.68 -72.06 -12.42
C VAL A 278 28.93 -71.10 -11.50
N LYS A 279 29.66 -70.23 -10.77
CA LYS A 279 29.07 -69.20 -9.90
C LYS A 279 28.14 -68.25 -10.69
N ASP A 280 28.61 -67.74 -11.83
CA ASP A 280 27.83 -66.80 -12.65
C ASP A 280 26.60 -67.47 -13.30
N SER A 281 26.71 -68.74 -13.69
CA SER A 281 25.60 -69.55 -14.23
C SER A 281 24.51 -69.76 -13.18
N ILE A 282 24.88 -70.20 -11.97
CA ILE A 282 23.93 -70.43 -10.86
C ILE A 282 23.24 -69.10 -10.47
N ILE A 283 24.00 -68.00 -10.34
CA ILE A 283 23.40 -66.67 -10.08
C ILE A 283 22.46 -66.26 -11.22
N GLY A 284 22.87 -66.48 -12.47
CA GLY A 284 22.11 -66.11 -13.67
C GLY A 284 20.69 -66.69 -13.70
N LYS A 285 20.49 -67.91 -13.20
CA LYS A 285 19.17 -68.57 -13.12
C LYS A 285 18.17 -67.85 -12.21
N HIS A 286 18.64 -67.18 -11.16
CA HIS A 286 17.77 -66.59 -10.13
C HIS A 286 17.75 -65.06 -10.13
N VAL A 287 18.79 -64.42 -10.68
CA VAL A 287 18.96 -62.96 -10.62
C VAL A 287 17.87 -62.17 -11.35
N GLU A 288 17.32 -62.72 -12.43
CA GLU A 288 16.29 -62.04 -13.22
C GLU A 288 15.01 -61.83 -12.40
N ARG A 289 14.59 -62.85 -11.64
CA ARG A 289 13.43 -62.77 -10.76
C ARG A 289 13.61 -61.70 -9.67
N ILE A 290 14.77 -61.69 -9.02
CA ILE A 290 15.10 -60.68 -8.00
C ILE A 290 15.19 -59.27 -8.60
N ARG A 291 15.76 -59.13 -9.82
CA ARG A 291 15.78 -57.84 -10.54
C ARG A 291 14.39 -57.32 -10.85
N ASN A 292 13.46 -58.20 -11.22
CA ASN A 292 12.08 -57.81 -11.49
C ASN A 292 11.36 -57.34 -10.22
N LEU A 293 11.49 -58.07 -9.11
CA LEU A 293 10.96 -57.64 -7.81
C LEU A 293 11.56 -56.32 -7.32
N ARG A 294 12.86 -56.11 -7.57
CA ARG A 294 13.52 -54.83 -7.27
C ARG A 294 12.96 -53.68 -8.10
N LYS A 295 12.70 -53.87 -9.39
CA LYS A 295 12.08 -52.83 -10.24
C LYS A 295 10.69 -52.44 -9.72
N GLU A 296 9.90 -53.41 -9.26
CA GLU A 296 8.60 -53.13 -8.64
C GLU A 296 8.77 -52.32 -7.33
N LEU A 297 9.75 -52.67 -6.50
CA LEU A 297 10.08 -51.92 -5.29
C LEU A 297 10.49 -50.47 -5.61
N ASP A 298 11.36 -50.27 -6.60
CA ASP A 298 11.78 -48.93 -7.04
C ASP A 298 10.57 -48.13 -7.58
N SER A 299 9.66 -48.78 -8.32
CA SER A 299 8.41 -48.18 -8.79
C SER A 299 7.50 -47.72 -7.64
N LEU A 300 7.44 -48.47 -6.53
CA LEU A 300 6.69 -48.07 -5.33
C LEU A 300 7.29 -46.82 -4.69
N TYR A 301 8.62 -46.73 -4.58
CA TYR A 301 9.30 -45.54 -4.08
C TYR A 301 9.05 -44.32 -4.97
N SER A 302 9.16 -44.47 -6.29
CA SER A 302 8.87 -43.39 -7.25
C SER A 302 7.43 -42.92 -7.16
N SER A 303 6.47 -43.84 -7.06
CA SER A 303 5.04 -43.50 -6.95
C SER A 303 4.73 -42.75 -5.66
N LYS A 304 5.29 -43.22 -4.53
CA LYS A 304 5.19 -42.53 -3.23
C LYS A 304 5.69 -41.09 -3.32
N ASN A 305 6.89 -40.90 -3.86
CA ASN A 305 7.51 -39.57 -3.95
C ASN A 305 6.71 -38.64 -4.87
N SER A 306 6.22 -39.15 -6.00
CA SER A 306 5.41 -38.37 -6.93
C SER A 306 4.08 -37.91 -6.31
N GLU A 307 3.37 -38.79 -5.60
CA GLU A 307 2.12 -38.41 -4.92
C GLU A 307 2.35 -37.36 -3.82
N ILE A 308 3.41 -37.53 -3.01
CA ILE A 308 3.78 -36.55 -1.98
C ILE A 308 4.14 -35.19 -2.61
N GLU A 309 4.92 -35.18 -3.69
CA GLU A 309 5.31 -33.96 -4.39
C GLU A 309 4.09 -33.21 -4.95
N ASN A 310 3.12 -33.94 -5.53
CA ASN A 310 1.89 -33.36 -6.03
C ASN A 310 1.07 -32.66 -4.92
N ILE A 311 0.97 -33.27 -3.73
CA ILE A 311 0.29 -32.64 -2.59
C ILE A 311 1.05 -31.41 -2.10
N ASN A 312 2.38 -31.50 -1.94
CA ASN A 312 3.19 -30.37 -1.51
C ASN A 312 3.10 -29.19 -2.48
N LYS A 313 3.04 -29.46 -3.78
CA LYS A 313 2.78 -28.44 -4.81
C LYS A 313 1.42 -27.78 -4.63
N ALA A 314 0.36 -28.57 -4.41
CA ALA A 314 -0.99 -28.02 -4.15
C ALA A 314 -1.03 -27.13 -2.90
N ILE A 315 -0.34 -27.52 -1.82
CA ILE A 315 -0.21 -26.71 -0.59
C ILE A 315 0.52 -25.39 -0.89
N LYS A 316 1.63 -25.43 -1.62
CA LYS A 316 2.38 -24.24 -1.99
C LYS A 316 1.56 -23.29 -2.87
N ASP A 317 0.81 -23.84 -3.83
CA ASP A 317 -0.07 -23.07 -4.70
C ASP A 317 -1.21 -22.41 -3.91
N LEU A 318 -1.79 -23.09 -2.91
CA LEU A 318 -2.76 -22.49 -1.98
C LEU A 318 -2.16 -21.29 -1.26
N ASP A 319 -0.98 -21.44 -0.67
CA ASP A 319 -0.32 -20.37 0.07
C ASP A 319 -0.03 -19.15 -0.84
N ASN A 320 0.44 -19.38 -2.07
CA ASN A 320 0.69 -18.32 -3.05
C ASN A 320 -0.59 -17.55 -3.41
N ILE A 321 -1.65 -18.26 -3.81
CA ILE A 321 -2.91 -17.62 -4.25
C ILE A 321 -3.56 -16.85 -3.10
N THR A 322 -3.51 -17.38 -1.88
CA THR A 322 -4.01 -16.67 -0.70
C THR A 322 -3.19 -15.43 -0.38
N ASN A 323 -1.86 -15.49 -0.48
CA ASN A 323 -1.00 -14.33 -0.24
C ASN A 323 -1.23 -13.23 -1.29
N ASP A 324 -1.38 -13.59 -2.57
CA ASP A 324 -1.71 -12.64 -3.63
C ASP A 324 -3.06 -11.97 -3.40
N PHE A 325 -4.05 -12.73 -2.92
CA PHE A 325 -5.34 -12.16 -2.51
C PHE A 325 -5.20 -11.19 -1.34
N LYS A 326 -4.47 -11.57 -0.28
CA LYS A 326 -4.21 -10.71 0.89
C LYS A 326 -3.53 -9.40 0.49
N ASN A 327 -2.52 -9.47 -0.38
CA ASN A 327 -1.81 -8.29 -0.86
C ASN A 327 -2.73 -7.32 -1.62
N ARG A 328 -3.63 -7.84 -2.46
CA ARG A 328 -4.64 -7.01 -3.14
C ARG A 328 -5.63 -6.38 -2.16
N ALA A 329 -6.09 -7.14 -1.17
CA ALA A 329 -6.98 -6.62 -0.13
C ALA A 329 -6.31 -5.54 0.74
N SER A 330 -5.02 -5.69 1.07
CA SER A 330 -4.28 -4.66 1.80
C SER A 330 -4.25 -3.32 1.08
N LYS A 331 -4.09 -3.31 -0.24
CA LYS A 331 -4.16 -2.07 -1.04
C LYS A 331 -5.54 -1.42 -0.97
N VAL A 332 -6.60 -2.21 -1.05
CA VAL A 332 -7.98 -1.70 -0.90
C VAL A 332 -8.22 -1.13 0.49
N LYS A 333 -7.71 -1.79 1.54
CA LYS A 333 -7.76 -1.28 2.91
C LYS A 333 -7.05 0.08 3.02
N GLU A 334 -5.85 0.20 2.48
CA GLU A 334 -5.08 1.45 2.47
C GLU A 334 -5.83 2.59 1.75
N ASP A 335 -6.45 2.32 0.60
CA ASP A 335 -7.29 3.29 -0.10
C ASP A 335 -8.45 3.81 0.78
N ILE A 336 -9.11 2.90 1.52
CA ILE A 336 -10.22 3.28 2.42
C ILE A 336 -9.69 4.06 3.64
N GLU A 337 -8.55 3.67 4.20
CA GLU A 337 -7.91 4.39 5.30
C GLU A 337 -7.48 5.81 4.89
N ASN A 338 -6.99 5.99 3.67
CA ASN A 338 -6.65 7.30 3.13
C ASN A 338 -7.90 8.18 2.94
N PHE A 339 -9.03 7.59 2.53
CA PHE A 339 -10.31 8.29 2.51
C PHE A 339 -10.75 8.73 3.92
N ILE A 340 -10.59 7.87 4.95
CA ILE A 340 -10.87 8.23 6.34
C ILE A 340 -9.99 9.42 6.78
N LYS A 341 -8.68 9.40 6.50
CA LYS A 341 -7.77 10.51 6.82
C LYS A 341 -8.17 11.81 6.13
N TYR A 342 -8.65 11.71 4.88
CA TYR A 342 -9.18 12.86 4.17
C TYR A 342 -10.42 13.44 4.86
N LEU A 343 -11.37 12.60 5.30
CA LEU A 343 -12.52 13.05 6.11
C LEU A 343 -12.09 13.70 7.43
N GLU A 344 -11.07 13.14 8.09
CA GLU A 344 -10.53 13.69 9.34
C GLU A 344 -9.86 15.06 9.16
N SER A 345 -9.29 15.34 7.98
CA SER A 345 -8.65 16.64 7.68
C SER A 345 -9.60 17.84 7.76
N PHE A 346 -10.91 17.63 7.64
CA PHE A 346 -11.91 18.70 7.82
C PHE A 346 -12.02 19.15 9.28
N TYR A 347 -11.63 18.30 10.24
CA TYR A 347 -11.63 18.61 11.65
C TYR A 347 -10.26 19.17 12.07
N ASN A 348 -10.22 20.47 12.34
CA ASN A 348 -9.03 21.14 12.84
C ASN A 348 -8.86 20.80 14.34
N THR A 349 -7.95 19.89 14.68
CA THR A 349 -7.74 19.41 16.07
C THR A 349 -6.72 20.22 16.86
N SER A 350 -5.92 21.05 16.21
CA SER A 350 -4.83 21.83 16.82
C SER A 350 -5.27 23.19 17.36
N LEU A 351 -6.54 23.57 17.20
CA LEU A 351 -7.04 24.88 17.64
C LEU A 351 -7.30 24.88 19.14
N ASP A 352 -6.64 25.81 19.84
CA ASP A 352 -6.89 26.07 21.26
C ASP A 352 -8.06 27.03 21.44
N LEU A 353 -9.27 26.46 21.35
CA LEU A 353 -10.55 27.15 21.54
C LEU A 353 -11.42 26.39 22.54
N VAL A 354 -12.13 27.12 23.40
CA VAL A 354 -13.06 26.52 24.36
C VAL A 354 -14.51 26.55 23.88
N GLU A 355 -14.84 27.50 23.00
CA GLU A 355 -16.19 27.76 22.49
C GLU A 355 -16.20 27.99 20.97
N ASP A 356 -17.40 28.05 20.41
CA ASP A 356 -17.63 28.43 19.01
C ASP A 356 -17.28 29.89 18.77
N ILE A 357 -16.67 30.15 17.62
CA ILE A 357 -16.17 31.48 17.25
C ILE A 357 -16.62 31.84 15.84
N THR A 358 -17.01 33.09 15.63
CA THR A 358 -17.11 33.67 14.29
C THR A 358 -15.82 34.41 13.95
N LEU A 359 -15.20 34.03 12.84
CA LEU A 359 -14.02 34.69 12.28
C LEU A 359 -14.44 35.44 11.02
N VAL A 360 -14.28 36.76 11.01
CA VAL A 360 -14.58 37.60 9.85
C VAL A 360 -13.28 37.85 9.08
N VAL A 361 -13.21 37.34 7.86
CA VAL A 361 -12.03 37.49 6.99
C VAL A 361 -12.29 38.63 6.01
N PRO A 362 -11.52 39.73 6.02
CA PRO A 362 -11.73 40.84 5.11
C PRO A 362 -11.10 40.57 3.75
N PHE A 363 -11.73 41.09 2.71
CA PHE A 363 -11.20 41.15 1.36
C PHE A 363 -11.40 42.57 0.83
N LEU A 364 -10.40 43.11 0.14
CA LEU A 364 -10.61 44.30 -0.69
C LEU A 364 -11.06 43.85 -2.07
N ILE A 365 -12.19 44.39 -2.53
CA ILE A 365 -12.69 44.21 -3.88
C ILE A 365 -12.65 45.54 -4.59
N ALA A 366 -12.08 45.57 -5.79
CA ALA A 366 -12.07 46.75 -6.65
C ALA A 366 -12.73 46.40 -8.00
N LYS A 367 -13.78 47.14 -8.35
CA LYS A 367 -14.34 47.16 -9.70
C LYS A 367 -13.68 48.25 -10.50
N THR A 368 -13.16 47.89 -11.67
CA THR A 368 -12.44 48.82 -12.53
C THR A 368 -13.36 49.47 -13.55
N THR A 369 -12.87 50.52 -14.19
CA THR A 369 -13.56 51.25 -15.28
C THR A 369 -13.80 50.41 -16.52
N THR A 370 -13.05 49.33 -16.72
CA THR A 370 -13.23 48.36 -17.82
C THR A 370 -14.21 47.23 -17.47
N GLY A 371 -14.68 47.18 -16.21
CA GLY A 371 -15.60 46.16 -15.73
C GLY A 371 -14.94 44.93 -15.11
N ASN A 372 -13.60 44.91 -14.95
CA ASN A 372 -12.92 43.84 -14.23
C ASN A 372 -13.17 43.96 -12.72
N THR A 373 -13.22 42.81 -12.03
CA THR A 373 -13.25 42.75 -10.57
C THR A 373 -11.94 42.16 -10.07
N LEU A 374 -11.20 42.94 -9.29
CA LEU A 374 -9.96 42.52 -8.63
C LEU A 374 -10.26 42.25 -7.15
N VAL A 375 -9.70 41.16 -6.62
CA VAL A 375 -9.89 40.75 -5.21
C VAL A 375 -8.52 40.62 -4.56
N VAL A 376 -8.37 41.22 -3.39
CA VAL A 376 -7.18 41.16 -2.57
C VAL A 376 -7.55 40.53 -1.23
N GLN A 377 -6.96 39.37 -0.94
CA GLN A 377 -7.10 38.65 0.33
C GLN A 377 -6.17 39.21 1.41
N PRO A 378 -6.34 38.85 2.70
CA PRO A 378 -5.47 39.31 3.78
C PRO A 378 -3.98 39.09 3.49
N GLN A 379 -3.13 40.04 3.89
CA GLN A 379 -1.72 40.10 3.49
C GLN A 379 -0.74 40.28 4.65
N VAL A 380 0.50 39.84 4.45
CA VAL A 380 1.67 40.14 5.29
C VAL A 380 2.51 41.20 4.58
N TYR A 381 2.54 42.40 5.14
CA TYR A 381 3.35 43.52 4.69
C TYR A 381 4.82 43.33 5.06
N LYS A 382 5.73 43.57 4.11
CA LYS A 382 7.17 43.32 4.31
C LYS A 382 7.91 44.40 5.10
N GLY A 383 7.23 45.46 5.54
CA GLY A 383 7.85 46.55 6.30
C GLY A 383 8.76 47.41 5.42
N ARG A 384 9.83 48.01 5.97
CA ARG A 384 10.73 48.89 5.21
C ARG A 384 11.37 48.18 4.01
N ALA A 385 11.45 48.88 2.87
CA ALA A 385 12.07 48.36 1.66
C ALA A 385 13.56 48.05 1.88
N LYS A 386 13.92 46.77 1.84
CA LYS A 386 15.33 46.35 1.93
C LYS A 386 15.99 46.47 0.56
N GLY A 387 16.74 47.56 0.34
CA GLY A 387 17.73 47.74 -0.73
C GLY A 387 17.37 47.15 -2.10
N ILE A 388 16.51 47.83 -2.87
CA ILE A 388 16.14 47.44 -4.23
C ILE A 388 17.00 48.23 -5.25
N LEU A 389 18.33 48.11 -5.17
CA LEU A 389 19.21 48.69 -6.18
C LEU A 389 19.24 47.77 -7.42
N GLY A 390 18.57 48.18 -8.49
CA GLY A 390 18.66 47.56 -9.82
C GLY A 390 17.60 46.52 -10.20
N LYS A 391 16.59 46.25 -9.34
CA LYS A 391 15.48 45.35 -9.70
C LYS A 391 14.22 46.14 -10.09
N VAL A 392 13.50 45.63 -11.10
CA VAL A 392 12.15 46.11 -11.44
C VAL A 392 11.22 45.74 -10.30
N PHE A 393 10.70 46.76 -9.60
CA PHE A 393 9.72 46.59 -8.51
C PHE A 393 8.47 45.85 -9.01
N LYS A 394 8.14 44.72 -8.38
CA LYS A 394 6.86 44.03 -8.55
C LYS A 394 5.96 44.37 -7.37
N LYS A 395 4.66 44.51 -7.59
CA LYS A 395 3.69 44.78 -6.51
C LYS A 395 3.78 43.72 -5.40
N SER A 396 3.99 42.45 -5.76
CA SER A 396 4.27 41.32 -4.85
C SER A 396 5.52 41.49 -3.95
N ASP A 397 6.37 42.49 -4.22
CA ASP A 397 7.49 42.81 -3.33
C ASP A 397 7.00 43.55 -2.08
N LEU A 398 5.87 44.27 -2.13
CA LEU A 398 5.30 45.04 -1.01
C LEU A 398 4.74 44.14 0.10
N SER A 399 3.96 43.13 -0.29
CA SER A 399 3.32 42.17 0.62
C SER A 399 3.08 40.83 -0.07
N GLU A 400 2.73 39.83 0.73
CA GLU A 400 2.32 38.50 0.26
C GLU A 400 1.03 38.06 0.95
N PRO A 401 0.24 37.14 0.38
CA PRO A 401 -0.96 36.68 1.04
C PRO A 401 -0.68 35.96 2.37
N LEU A 402 -1.50 36.22 3.40
CA LEU A 402 -1.37 35.63 4.73
C LEU A 402 -1.57 34.10 4.72
N ILE A 403 -2.59 33.66 4.00
CA ILE A 403 -2.86 32.27 3.63
C ILE A 403 -3.52 32.24 2.25
N ASP A 404 -3.59 31.07 1.62
CA ASP A 404 -4.30 30.91 0.34
C ASP A 404 -5.83 30.85 0.56
N LEU A 405 -6.53 31.83 -0.02
CA LEU A 405 -7.97 32.03 0.09
C LEU A 405 -8.63 32.17 -1.29
N GLN A 406 -8.02 31.58 -2.32
CA GLN A 406 -8.54 31.63 -3.70
C GLN A 406 -9.97 31.09 -3.82
N ILE A 407 -10.37 30.12 -3.00
CA ILE A 407 -11.74 29.55 -3.00
C ILE A 407 -12.83 30.62 -2.80
N PHE A 408 -12.54 31.72 -2.10
CA PHE A 408 -13.46 32.83 -1.89
C PHE A 408 -13.44 33.84 -3.06
N SER A 409 -12.29 33.98 -3.71
CA SER A 409 -12.04 35.02 -4.72
C SER A 409 -12.97 34.89 -5.92
N GLU A 410 -13.30 33.67 -6.34
CA GLU A 410 -14.19 33.44 -7.49
C GLU A 410 -15.61 33.98 -7.24
N TYR A 411 -16.19 33.74 -6.07
CA TYR A 411 -17.49 34.32 -5.74
C TYR A 411 -17.40 35.84 -5.59
N LEU A 412 -16.36 36.36 -4.93
CA LEU A 412 -16.16 37.80 -4.72
C LEU A 412 -16.03 38.59 -6.03
N LYS A 413 -15.57 37.96 -7.12
CA LYS A 413 -15.53 38.61 -8.44
C LYS A 413 -16.92 38.88 -9.02
N THR A 414 -17.95 38.16 -8.58
CA THR A 414 -19.30 38.20 -9.15
C THR A 414 -20.25 39.17 -8.45
N ILE A 415 -19.92 39.61 -7.23
CA ILE A 415 -20.83 40.45 -6.43
C ILE A 415 -20.78 41.91 -6.88
N ASP A 416 -21.91 42.62 -6.70
CA ASP A 416 -21.90 44.08 -6.79
C ASP A 416 -21.52 44.71 -5.46
N ILE A 417 -20.82 45.84 -5.54
CA ILE A 417 -20.24 46.50 -4.38
C ILE A 417 -20.58 47.99 -4.38
N THR A 418 -20.80 48.52 -3.18
CA THR A 418 -20.85 49.96 -2.91
C THR A 418 -19.47 50.40 -2.46
N ASP A 419 -19.05 51.61 -2.83
CA ASP A 419 -17.75 52.11 -2.42
C ASP A 419 -17.75 52.50 -0.93
N ASN A 420 -16.94 51.81 -0.13
CA ASN A 420 -16.73 52.12 1.29
C ASN A 420 -15.27 52.49 1.58
N VAL A 421 -14.45 52.68 0.54
CA VAL A 421 -13.03 53.01 0.65
C VAL A 421 -12.82 54.52 0.48
N LYS A 422 -13.54 55.16 -0.45
CA LYS A 422 -13.40 56.61 -0.74
C LYS A 422 -13.65 57.50 0.48
N ILE A 423 -14.49 57.08 1.42
CA ILE A 423 -14.78 57.83 2.66
C ILE A 423 -13.55 58.02 3.56
N HIS A 424 -12.50 57.22 3.36
CA HIS A 424 -11.24 57.25 4.12
C HIS A 424 -10.09 57.92 3.36
N SER A 425 -10.38 58.66 2.29
CA SER A 425 -9.38 59.20 1.36
C SER A 425 -8.23 59.95 2.04
N MET A 426 -8.53 60.85 2.99
CA MET A 426 -7.51 61.65 3.68
C MET A 426 -6.51 60.79 4.48
N GLN A 427 -7.02 59.81 5.22
CA GLN A 427 -6.19 58.92 6.03
C GLN A 427 -5.43 57.91 5.16
N ILE A 428 -6.04 57.44 4.07
CA ILE A 428 -5.37 56.57 3.10
C ILE A 428 -4.22 57.32 2.41
N ASN A 429 -4.40 58.59 2.02
CA ASN A 429 -3.34 59.41 1.43
C ASN A 429 -2.16 59.59 2.40
N SER A 430 -2.44 59.80 3.69
CA SER A 430 -1.42 59.85 4.72
C SER A 430 -0.66 58.53 4.84
N ALA A 431 -1.36 57.40 4.73
CA ALA A 431 -0.73 56.08 4.76
C ALA A 431 0.09 55.78 3.48
N PHE A 432 -0.31 56.25 2.30
CA PHE A 432 0.51 56.14 1.10
C PHE A 432 1.84 56.88 1.24
N LYS A 433 1.82 58.05 1.88
CA LYS A 433 3.03 58.81 2.20
C LYS A 433 3.93 58.04 3.17
N GLU A 434 3.37 57.45 4.22
CA GLU A 434 4.12 56.61 5.16
C GLU A 434 4.80 55.42 4.45
N ILE A 435 4.08 54.71 3.57
CA ILE A 435 4.63 53.60 2.79
C ILE A 435 5.75 54.07 1.84
N LYS A 436 5.62 55.27 1.28
CA LYS A 436 6.67 55.92 0.47
C LYS A 436 7.90 56.25 1.29
N ASP A 437 7.72 56.78 2.51
CA ASP A 437 8.79 57.10 3.46
C ASP A 437 9.50 55.83 3.96
N GLU A 438 8.81 54.68 3.95
CA GLU A 438 9.38 53.34 4.20
C GLU A 438 10.21 52.79 3.02
N GLY A 439 10.30 53.54 1.92
CA GLY A 439 11.15 53.25 0.75
C GLY A 439 10.45 52.52 -0.40
N TRP A 440 9.13 52.34 -0.33
CA TRP A 440 8.38 51.69 -1.41
C TRP A 440 7.92 52.67 -2.50
N LYS A 441 7.76 52.14 -3.71
CA LYS A 441 7.05 52.88 -4.76
C LYS A 441 5.56 52.96 -4.39
N SER A 442 5.09 54.18 -4.13
CA SER A 442 3.72 54.50 -3.76
C SER A 442 3.18 55.63 -4.66
N ILE A 443 1.92 55.98 -4.48
CA ILE A 443 1.24 57.11 -5.14
C ILE A 443 1.05 58.26 -4.14
N ASP A 444 0.79 59.47 -4.63
CA ASP A 444 0.64 60.65 -3.76
C ASP A 444 -0.80 60.83 -3.27
N SER A 445 -1.78 60.33 -4.03
CA SER A 445 -3.20 60.42 -3.67
C SER A 445 -4.05 59.25 -4.18
N LEU A 446 -5.12 58.94 -3.46
CA LEU A 446 -6.14 57.95 -3.83
C LEU A 446 -6.80 58.27 -5.18
N GLU A 447 -6.94 59.55 -5.52
CA GLU A 447 -7.52 60.04 -6.76
C GLU A 447 -6.75 59.58 -8.01
N GLU A 448 -5.45 59.27 -7.88
CA GLU A 448 -4.67 58.71 -8.98
C GLU A 448 -5.14 57.30 -9.37
N LEU A 449 -5.61 56.51 -8.40
CA LEU A 449 -6.16 55.16 -8.64
C LEU A 449 -7.61 55.19 -9.09
N TYR A 450 -8.34 56.25 -8.73
CA TYR A 450 -9.78 56.36 -8.97
C TYR A 450 -10.11 57.17 -10.23
N THR A 451 -11.31 56.95 -10.75
CA THR A 451 -11.99 57.87 -11.68
C THR A 451 -13.04 58.69 -10.94
#